data_AF-A0A9J6D128-F1
#
_entry.id   AF-A0A9J6D128-F1
#
_cell.length_a   1.000
_cell.length_b   1.000
_cell.length_c   1.000
_cell.angle_alpha   90.00
_cell.angle_beta   90.00
_cell.angle_gamma   90.00
#
_symmetry.space_group_name_H-M   'P 1'
#
loop_
_entity.id
_entity.type
_entity.pdbx_description
1 polymer ?
#
loop_
_entity_poly.entity_id
_entity_poly.type
_entity_poly.pdbx_seq_one_letter_code
_entity_poly.pdbx_strand_id
1 'polypeptide(L)'
;MLHTRIGQGVCRDTTSDLSMCVNTDVVSWENTFEELGRDYQILNLVVGKKAEQSANRKVRIVDWDRFRKNGDNEKEYPIKDNGSWCKKILSDVQKATKEIEWTDW
;
A
#
# COMPACT_ATOMS: atom_id res chain seq x y z
N MET A 1 23.29 -12.77 -9.77
CA MET A 1 21.85 -12.68 -9.44
C MET A 1 21.58 -11.21 -9.18
N LEU A 2 20.51 -10.66 -9.75
CA LEU A 2 20.16 -9.25 -9.55
C LEU A 2 19.34 -9.17 -8.25
N HIS A 3 19.80 -8.39 -7.28
CA HIS A 3 19.17 -8.25 -5.96
C HIS A 3 18.02 -7.25 -6.04
N THR A 4 16.98 -7.37 -5.23
CA THR A 4 15.87 -6.39 -5.17
C THR A 4 15.97 -5.46 -3.97
N ARG A 5 16.86 -5.80 -3.02
CA ARG A 5 17.20 -4.99 -1.86
C ARG A 5 18.71 -4.91 -1.69
N ILE A 6 19.22 -3.70 -1.53
CA ILE A 6 20.63 -3.44 -1.25
C ILE A 6 20.85 -3.48 0.26
N GLY A 7 21.80 -4.30 0.69
CA GLY A 7 22.14 -4.41 2.10
C GLY A 7 22.92 -3.17 2.57
N GLN A 8 22.56 -2.64 3.75
CA GLN A 8 23.33 -1.56 4.38
C GLN A 8 24.27 -2.10 5.46
N GLY A 9 25.56 -1.77 5.35
CA GLY A 9 26.60 -2.02 6.36
C GLY A 9 26.88 -3.51 6.62
N VAL A 10 26.07 -4.12 7.49
CA VAL A 10 26.22 -5.50 7.99
C VAL A 10 25.31 -6.52 7.30
N CYS A 11 24.36 -6.06 6.50
CA CYS A 11 23.45 -6.92 5.74
C CYS A 11 23.97 -7.08 4.30
N ARG A 12 23.87 -8.30 3.76
CA ARG A 12 24.14 -8.56 2.35
C ARG A 12 22.93 -8.17 1.50
N ASP A 13 23.16 -7.97 0.22
CA ASP A 13 22.08 -7.80 -0.75
C ASP A 13 21.16 -9.02 -0.77
N THR A 14 19.86 -8.78 -0.92
CA THR A 14 18.83 -9.83 -0.88
C THR A 14 17.78 -9.63 -1.96
N THR A 15 17.01 -10.69 -2.21
CA THR A 15 15.92 -10.70 -3.20
C THR A 15 14.61 -11.02 -2.49
N SER A 16 14.22 -10.18 -1.52
CA SER A 16 13.05 -10.45 -0.65
C SER A 16 11.70 -10.19 -1.31
N ASP A 17 11.70 -9.57 -2.48
CA ASP A 17 10.46 -9.14 -3.12
C ASP A 17 9.85 -10.28 -3.95
N LEU A 18 8.56 -10.52 -3.73
CA LEU A 18 7.81 -11.60 -4.36
C LEU A 18 6.53 -11.02 -4.97
N SER A 19 6.33 -11.24 -6.26
CA SER A 19 5.08 -10.96 -6.96
C SER A 19 4.39 -12.27 -7.34
N MET A 20 3.12 -12.41 -6.97
CA MET A 20 2.30 -13.59 -7.31
C MET A 20 1.16 -13.16 -8.22
N CYS A 21 0.94 -13.91 -9.30
CA CYS A 21 -0.17 -13.72 -10.22
C CYS A 21 -1.03 -14.98 -10.26
N VAL A 22 -2.35 -14.81 -10.37
CA VAL A 22 -3.32 -15.90 -10.44
C VAL A 22 -4.25 -15.64 -11.63
N ASN A 23 -4.62 -16.69 -12.36
CA ASN A 23 -5.54 -16.63 -13.50
C ASN A 23 -5.11 -15.74 -14.67
N THR A 24 -3.80 -15.56 -14.88
CA THR A 24 -3.24 -14.87 -16.05
C THR A 24 -2.12 -15.68 -16.67
N ASP A 25 -2.10 -15.70 -18.00
CA ASP A 25 -1.10 -16.42 -18.80
C ASP A 25 -0.05 -15.44 -19.38
N VAL A 26 -0.26 -14.14 -19.19
CA VAL A 26 0.61 -13.06 -19.69
C VAL A 26 1.16 -12.34 -18.47
N VAL A 27 2.38 -12.68 -18.08
CA VAL A 27 3.10 -12.01 -17.00
C VAL A 27 4.56 -11.82 -17.39
N SER A 28 5.08 -10.62 -17.19
CA SER A 28 6.51 -10.37 -17.18
C SER A 28 6.89 -9.55 -15.97
N TRP A 29 8.10 -9.76 -15.49
CA TRP A 29 8.65 -9.09 -14.32
C TRP A 29 10.07 -8.67 -14.62
N GLU A 30 10.42 -7.46 -14.20
CA GLU A 30 11.80 -6.97 -14.25
C GLU A 30 12.10 -6.09 -13.03
N ASN A 31 13.38 -6.08 -12.65
CA ASN A 31 13.91 -5.12 -11.72
C ASN A 31 14.36 -3.88 -12.51
N THR A 32 13.83 -2.71 -12.16
CA THR A 32 14.17 -1.45 -12.85
C THR A 32 15.53 -0.88 -12.43
N PHE A 33 16.09 -1.37 -11.32
CA PHE A 33 17.29 -0.85 -10.66
C PHE A 33 17.17 0.60 -10.17
N GLU A 34 15.94 1.12 -10.05
CA GLU A 34 15.68 2.44 -9.49
C GLU A 34 15.37 2.36 -7.99
N GLU A 35 15.97 3.23 -7.18
CA GLU A 35 15.93 3.13 -5.71
C GLU A 35 15.09 4.23 -5.02
N LEU A 36 14.73 5.32 -5.71
CA LEU A 36 13.97 6.49 -5.19
C LEU A 36 14.27 6.87 -3.71
N GLY A 37 15.53 6.74 -3.28
CA GLY A 37 15.98 7.07 -1.92
C GLY A 37 15.69 6.03 -0.84
N ARG A 38 15.37 4.78 -1.19
CA ARG A 38 15.24 3.63 -0.26
C ARG A 38 16.25 2.53 -0.59
N ASP A 39 16.37 1.54 0.30
CA ASP A 39 17.19 0.34 0.14
C ASP A 39 16.53 -0.74 -0.75
N TYR A 40 15.36 -0.46 -1.31
CA TYR A 40 14.60 -1.35 -2.19
C TYR A 40 14.59 -0.81 -3.61
N GLN A 41 14.74 -1.72 -4.57
CA GLN A 41 14.64 -1.41 -5.99
C GLN A 41 13.20 -1.53 -6.48
N ILE A 42 12.81 -0.66 -7.39
CA ILE A 42 11.48 -0.68 -8.00
C ILE A 42 11.38 -1.87 -8.95
N LEU A 43 10.29 -2.60 -8.82
CA LEU A 43 9.96 -3.73 -9.66
C LEU A 43 8.85 -3.35 -10.62
N ASN A 44 9.04 -3.69 -11.89
CA ASN A 44 8.03 -3.52 -12.92
C ASN A 44 7.40 -4.88 -13.23
N LEU A 45 6.08 -4.97 -13.09
CA LEU A 45 5.29 -6.16 -13.37
C LEU A 45 4.27 -5.82 -14.45
N VAL A 46 4.38 -6.46 -15.61
CA VAL A 46 3.38 -6.36 -16.68
C VAL A 46 2.48 -7.58 -16.59
N VAL A 47 1.19 -7.35 -16.36
CA VAL A 47 0.18 -8.40 -16.24
C VAL A 47 -0.86 -8.20 -17.33
N GLY A 48 -1.04 -9.18 -18.20
CA GLY A 48 -2.11 -9.16 -19.19
C GLY A 48 -3.46 -9.30 -18.51
N LYS A 49 -4.36 -8.36 -18.80
CA LYS A 49 -5.74 -8.36 -18.32
C LYS A 49 -6.58 -9.22 -19.27
N LYS A 50 -7.20 -10.30 -18.78
CA LYS A 50 -8.35 -10.91 -19.48
C LYS A 50 -9.50 -9.90 -19.40
N ALA A 51 -10.03 -9.49 -20.54
CA ALA A 51 -11.09 -8.50 -20.62
C ALA A 51 -12.43 -9.11 -20.20
N GLU A 52 -12.65 -9.30 -18.89
CA GLU A 52 -13.94 -9.70 -18.27
C GLU A 52 -13.76 -9.52 -16.74
N GLN A 53 -14.55 -8.78 -15.95
CA GLN A 53 -15.80 -8.05 -16.12
C GLN A 53 -15.67 -6.70 -15.37
N SER A 54 -16.23 -5.63 -15.93
CA SER A 54 -16.60 -4.42 -15.19
C SER A 54 -17.69 -4.81 -14.17
N ALA A 55 -17.28 -5.33 -13.02
CA ALA A 55 -18.15 -5.34 -11.87
C ALA A 55 -18.04 -3.94 -11.26
N ASN A 56 -19.15 -3.19 -11.22
CA ASN A 56 -19.28 -2.00 -10.38
C ASN A 56 -18.91 -2.39 -8.94
N ARG A 57 -17.63 -2.25 -8.59
CA ARG A 57 -17.09 -2.63 -7.29
C ARG A 57 -17.11 -1.38 -6.43
N LYS A 58 -17.70 -1.49 -5.25
CA LYS A 58 -17.54 -0.46 -4.22
C LYS A 58 -16.13 -0.55 -3.66
N VAL A 59 -15.36 0.50 -3.83
CA VAL A 59 -14.00 0.60 -3.28
C VAL A 59 -14.02 1.56 -2.10
N ARG A 60 -13.32 1.19 -1.03
CA ARG A 60 -13.16 2.02 0.16
C ARG A 60 -11.90 2.86 0.02
N ILE A 61 -12.04 4.18 0.03
CA ILE A 61 -10.92 5.13 -0.01
C ILE A 61 -10.91 5.93 1.28
N VAL A 62 -9.76 5.99 1.93
CA VAL A 62 -9.52 6.84 3.09
C VAL A 62 -9.09 8.22 2.62
N ASP A 63 -9.85 9.25 3.00
CA ASP A 63 -9.45 10.64 2.84
C ASP A 63 -8.45 11.00 3.94
N TRP A 64 -7.15 10.86 3.64
CA TRP A 64 -6.08 11.09 4.61
C TRP A 64 -5.99 12.55 5.08
N ASP A 65 -6.42 13.50 4.26
CA ASP A 65 -6.46 14.91 4.68
C ASP A 65 -7.58 15.15 5.69
N ARG A 66 -8.75 14.56 5.45
CA ARG A 66 -9.85 14.57 6.42
C ARG A 66 -9.47 13.84 7.71
N PHE A 67 -8.79 12.70 7.62
CA PHE A 67 -8.28 11.97 8.78
C PHE A 67 -7.35 12.84 9.63
N ARG A 68 -6.36 13.51 8.99
CA ARG A 68 -5.41 14.39 9.70
C ARG A 68 -6.08 15.58 10.36
N LYS A 69 -7.04 16.22 9.70
CA LYS A 69 -7.81 17.34 10.26
C LYS A 69 -8.63 16.94 11.50
N ASN A 70 -9.08 15.70 11.58
CA ASN A 70 -9.78 15.20 12.77
C ASN A 70 -8.80 14.99 13.94
N GLY A 71 -7.55 14.57 13.66
CA GLY A 71 -6.53 14.34 14.68
C GLY A 71 -5.89 15.61 15.27
N ASP A 72 -5.77 16.68 14.49
CA ASP A 72 -5.15 17.93 14.94
C ASP A 72 -5.93 18.66 16.07
N ASN A 73 -7.23 18.38 16.19
CA ASN A 73 -8.09 18.98 17.22
C ASN A 73 -8.05 18.26 18.57
N GLU A 74 -7.52 17.04 18.63
CA GLU A 74 -7.45 16.24 19.85
C GLU A 74 -6.00 15.93 20.22
N LYS A 75 -5.29 16.97 20.67
CA LYS A 75 -3.97 16.86 21.32
C LYS A 75 -4.12 16.23 22.73
N GLU A 76 -4.64 15.01 22.82
CA GLU A 76 -4.55 14.22 24.05
C GLU A 76 -3.17 13.56 24.12
N TYR A 77 -2.20 14.34 24.59
CA TYR A 77 -0.95 13.80 25.09
C TYR A 77 -0.95 13.91 26.62
N PRO A 78 -0.46 12.89 27.36
CA PRO A 78 0.12 11.63 26.88
C PRO A 78 -0.92 10.52 26.61
N ILE A 79 -0.57 9.56 25.75
CA ILE A 79 -1.36 8.34 25.53
C ILE A 79 -1.35 7.53 26.84
N LYS A 80 -2.52 7.42 27.49
CA LYS A 80 -2.66 6.72 28.78
C LYS A 80 -2.90 5.22 28.63
N ASP A 81 -3.54 4.82 27.54
CA ASP A 81 -3.86 3.42 27.25
C ASP A 81 -3.74 3.14 25.74
N ASN A 82 -2.93 2.14 25.40
CA ASN A 82 -2.66 1.76 24.01
C ASN A 82 -3.90 1.16 23.33
N GLY A 83 -4.70 0.37 24.06
CA GLY A 83 -5.87 -0.29 23.49
C GLY A 83 -6.95 0.71 23.04
N SER A 84 -7.25 1.66 23.92
CA SER A 84 -8.21 2.74 23.66
C SER A 84 -7.71 3.68 22.57
N TRP A 85 -6.41 3.97 22.56
CA TRP A 85 -5.79 4.77 21.50
C TRP A 85 -5.89 4.09 20.13
N CYS A 86 -5.56 2.80 20.02
CA CYS A 86 -5.73 2.05 18.78
C CYS A 86 -7.20 2.04 18.28
N LYS A 87 -8.16 1.83 19.19
CA LYS A 87 -9.60 1.87 18.84
C LYS A 87 -10.03 3.23 18.30
N LYS A 88 -9.53 4.31 18.90
CA LYS A 88 -9.77 5.70 18.47
C LYS A 88 -9.25 5.93 17.05
N ILE A 89 -8.00 5.58 16.78
CA ILE A 89 -7.39 5.70 15.45
C ILE A 89 -8.18 4.90 14.40
N LEU A 90 -8.56 3.66 14.70
CA LEU A 90 -9.37 2.85 13.79
C LEU A 90 -10.73 3.49 13.51
N SER A 91 -11.37 4.06 14.53
CA SER A 91 -12.64 4.79 14.37
C SER A 91 -12.47 6.03 13.49
N ASP A 92 -11.40 6.78 13.67
CA ASP A 92 -11.16 8.00 12.89
C ASP A 92 -10.82 7.69 11.43
N VAL A 93 -10.08 6.60 11.17
CA VAL A 93 -9.88 6.07 9.81
C VAL A 93 -11.23 5.70 9.19
N GLN A 94 -12.12 5.02 9.92
CA GLN A 94 -13.46 4.68 9.42
C GLN A 94 -14.28 5.93 9.06
N LYS A 95 -14.27 6.98 9.91
CA LYS A 95 -14.97 8.25 9.65
C LYS A 95 -14.43 8.98 8.42
N ALA A 96 -13.13 8.85 8.17
CA ALA A 96 -12.47 9.42 7.00
C ALA A 96 -12.59 8.55 5.74
N THR A 97 -13.04 7.29 5.88
CA THR A 97 -13.24 6.38 4.75
C THR A 97 -14.57 6.64 4.07
N LYS A 98 -14.57 6.67 2.73
CA LYS A 98 -15.78 6.71 1.91
C LYS A 98 -15.81 5.50 0.99
N GLU A 99 -17.01 5.03 0.66
CA GLU A 99 -17.22 4.08 -0.42
C GLU A 99 -17.50 4.85 -1.70
N ILE A 100 -16.77 4.50 -2.75
CA ILE A 100 -17.01 5.03 -4.09
C ILE A 100 -17.34 3.87 -5.04
N GLU A 101 -18.22 4.12 -6.00
CA GLU A 101 -18.44 3.19 -7.10
C GLU A 101 -17.27 3.32 -8.06
N TRP A 102 -16.56 2.21 -8.29
CA TRP A 102 -15.51 2.15 -9.28
C TRP A 102 -16.15 1.97 -10.66
N THR A 103 -16.26 3.06 -11.40
CA THR A 103 -16.61 3.03 -12.83
C THR A 103 -15.32 2.91 -13.63
N ASP A 104 -15.22 1.87 -14.46
CA ASP A 104 -14.13 1.75 -15.43
C ASP A 104 -14.16 2.98 -16.38
N TRP A 105 -13.00 3.62 -16.59
CA TRP A 105 -12.77 4.67 -17.58
C TRP A 105 -12.04 4.08 -18.80
#